data_AF-A0A9R1WTR0-F1
#
_entry.id   AF-A0A9R1WTR0-F1
#
_cell.length_a   1.000
_cell.length_b   1.000
_cell.length_c   1.000
_cell.angle_alpha   90.00
_cell.angle_beta   90.00
_cell.angle_gamma   90.00
#
_symmetry.space_group_name_H-M   'P 1'
#
loop_
_entity.id
_entity.type
_entity.pdbx_description
1 polymer ?
#
loop_
_entity_poly.entity_id
_entity_poly.type
_entity_poly.pdbx_seq_one_letter_code
_entity_poly.pdbx_strand_id
1 'polypeptide(L)'
;MDVDIKAYNSMFSMTSIGANVDEGVNDNCGPYVFKISGQISHKIGSLCPYLVKRPRFLQLYLFNLENEVSNRFRVFDSPRKRILDEGIVMFLVAFLRANNEYARTFKIAKDLADEMNIASYFVRLLTIFPIIDMIYLRLDR
;
A
#
# COMPACT_ATOMS: atom_id res chain seq x y z
N MET A 1 4.81 -4.58 -26.88
CA MET A 1 5.29 -4.81 -25.50
C MET A 1 4.05 -4.74 -24.63
N ASP A 2 3.65 -5.83 -24.01
CA ASP A 2 2.45 -5.84 -23.18
C ASP A 2 2.74 -5.16 -21.84
N VAL A 3 1.92 -4.17 -21.49
CA VAL A 3 2.02 -3.45 -20.22
C VAL A 3 1.48 -4.36 -19.11
N ASP A 4 2.30 -4.61 -18.08
CA ASP A 4 1.87 -5.39 -16.90
C ASP A 4 1.06 -4.52 -15.94
N ILE A 5 -0.21 -4.30 -16.29
CA ILE A 5 -1.17 -3.49 -15.51
C ILE A 5 -1.29 -4.01 -14.06
N LYS A 6 -1.21 -5.34 -13.86
CA LYS A 6 -1.32 -5.93 -12.52
C LYS A 6 -0.13 -5.55 -11.65
N ALA A 7 1.07 -5.55 -12.21
CA ALA A 7 2.27 -5.13 -11.49
C ALA A 7 2.21 -3.63 -11.12
N TYR A 8 1.77 -2.74 -12.03
CA TYR A 8 1.57 -1.33 -11.69
C TYR A 8 0.53 -1.14 -10.58
N ASN A 9 -0.64 -1.78 -10.68
CA ASN A 9 -1.67 -1.70 -9.64
C ASN A 9 -1.14 -2.20 -8.29
N SER A 10 -0.38 -3.30 -8.28
CA SER A 10 0.25 -3.82 -7.07
C SER A 10 1.31 -2.87 -6.52
N MET A 11 2.10 -2.21 -7.37
CA MET A 11 3.15 -1.25 -6.97
C MET A 11 2.56 -0.04 -6.26
N PHE A 12 1.39 0.43 -6.71
CA PHE A 12 0.74 1.64 -6.20
C PHE A 12 -0.35 1.37 -5.16
N SER A 13 -0.60 0.11 -4.78
CA SER A 13 -1.57 -0.20 -3.74
C SER A 13 -1.20 0.39 -2.38
N MET A 14 -2.14 1.11 -1.74
CA MET A 14 -1.99 1.61 -0.37
C MET A 14 -2.31 0.57 0.70
N THR A 15 -3.01 -0.51 0.33
CA THR A 15 -3.46 -1.54 1.27
C THR A 15 -3.06 -2.93 0.79
N SER A 16 -2.84 -3.82 1.75
CA SER A 16 -2.75 -5.25 1.47
C SER A 16 -4.11 -5.90 1.62
N ILE A 17 -4.34 -7.02 0.92
CA ILE A 17 -5.55 -7.81 1.12
C ILE A 17 -5.42 -8.64 2.41
N GLY A 18 -6.45 -8.57 3.25
CA GLY A 18 -6.66 -9.48 4.35
C GLY A 18 -7.81 -10.41 4.03
N ALA A 19 -7.50 -11.66 3.72
CA ALA A 19 -8.49 -12.71 3.45
C ALA A 19 -8.00 -14.05 4.01
N ASN A 20 -8.93 -14.98 4.25
CA ASN A 20 -8.59 -16.37 4.54
C ASN A 20 -8.39 -17.11 3.21
N VAL A 21 -7.13 -17.34 2.83
CA VAL A 21 -6.77 -18.04 1.60
C VAL A 21 -6.73 -19.55 1.88
N ASP A 22 -7.45 -20.32 1.06
CA ASP A 22 -7.45 -21.77 1.11
C ASP A 22 -6.37 -22.30 0.14
N GLU A 23 -5.22 -22.68 0.69
CA GLU A 23 -4.07 -23.16 -0.09
C GLU A 23 -4.20 -24.62 -0.54
N GLY A 24 -5.00 -25.43 0.16
CA GLY A 24 -5.15 -26.88 -0.11
C GLY A 24 -5.90 -27.23 -1.40
N VAL A 25 -6.38 -26.22 -2.13
CA VAL A 25 -7.05 -26.39 -3.42
C VAL A 25 -6.04 -26.65 -4.55
N ASN A 26 -4.78 -26.29 -4.33
CA ASN A 26 -3.73 -26.34 -5.36
C ASN A 26 -2.86 -27.59 -5.32
N ASP A 27 -3.24 -28.61 -4.53
CA ASP A 27 -2.45 -29.84 -4.36
C ASP A 27 -2.57 -30.83 -5.54
N ASN A 28 -3.37 -30.49 -6.56
CA ASN A 28 -3.61 -31.33 -7.74
C ASN A 28 -2.98 -30.71 -9.00
N CYS A 29 -2.77 -31.52 -10.05
CA CYS A 29 -2.22 -31.08 -11.35
C CYS A 29 -3.14 -30.15 -12.19
N GLY A 30 -4.06 -29.42 -11.54
CA GLY A 30 -4.95 -28.47 -12.19
C GLY A 30 -4.35 -27.06 -12.33
N PRO A 31 -5.01 -26.17 -13.09
CA PRO A 31 -4.67 -24.76 -13.10
C PRO A 31 -4.74 -24.16 -11.70
N TYR A 32 -3.85 -23.22 -11.38
CA TYR A 32 -3.82 -22.57 -10.07
C TYR A 32 -5.14 -21.87 -9.75
N VAL A 33 -5.70 -22.16 -8.58
CA VAL A 33 -6.92 -21.57 -8.03
C VAL A 33 -6.57 -20.72 -6.83
N PHE A 34 -6.87 -19.42 -6.92
CA PHE A 34 -6.84 -18.51 -5.77
C PHE A 34 -8.20 -18.54 -5.08
N LYS A 35 -8.36 -19.39 -4.06
CA LYS A 35 -9.61 -19.52 -3.30
C LYS A 35 -9.54 -18.74 -2.00
N ILE A 36 -10.54 -17.91 -1.76
CA ILE A 36 -10.71 -17.14 -0.52
C ILE A 36 -12.06 -17.47 0.13
N SER A 37 -12.10 -17.48 1.45
CA SER A 37 -13.31 -17.70 2.24
C SER A 37 -13.46 -16.61 3.32
N GLY A 38 -14.70 -16.41 3.78
CA GLY A 38 -15.01 -15.44 4.82
C GLY A 38 -15.00 -13.98 4.34
N GLN A 39 -14.67 -13.05 5.25
CA GLN A 39 -14.67 -11.62 4.98
C GLN A 39 -13.35 -11.16 4.37
N ILE A 40 -13.45 -10.38 3.28
CA ILE A 40 -12.30 -9.65 2.71
C ILE A 40 -12.16 -8.33 3.47
N SER A 41 -10.93 -8.03 3.88
CA SER A 41 -10.57 -6.78 4.56
C SER A 41 -9.40 -6.10 3.85
N HIS A 42 -9.34 -4.77 3.95
CA HIS A 42 -8.18 -4.00 3.53
C HIS A 42 -7.28 -3.77 4.74
N LYS A 43 -6.09 -4.37 4.72
CA LYS A 43 -5.09 -4.24 5.77
C LYS A 43 -4.19 -3.05 5.45
N ILE A 44 -4.41 -1.94 6.14
CA ILE A 44 -3.45 -0.85 6.28
C ILE A 44 -2.47 -1.28 7.37
N GLY A 45 -1.21 -1.54 7.01
CA GLY A 45 -0.17 -1.88 7.99
C GLY A 45 0.11 -0.72 8.95
N SER A 46 1.05 -0.92 9.88
CA SER A 46 1.53 0.20 10.72
C SER A 46 1.99 1.36 9.83
N LEU A 47 1.63 2.58 10.19
CA LEU A 47 2.11 3.76 9.45
C LEU A 47 3.56 4.08 9.77
N CYS A 48 4.06 3.73 10.96
CA CYS A 48 5.47 3.87 11.29
C CYS A 48 6.27 2.70 10.69
N PRO A 49 7.22 2.94 9.77
CA PRO A 49 8.20 1.94 9.43
C PRO A 49 9.02 1.69 10.70
N TYR A 50 9.02 0.45 11.18
CA TYR A 50 10.05 0.04 12.15
C TYR A 50 11.41 0.42 11.56
N LEU A 51 12.30 1.02 12.36
CA LEU A 51 13.61 1.57 11.93
C LEU A 51 14.43 0.67 10.99
N VAL A 52 14.18 -0.65 11.00
CA VAL A 52 14.90 -1.68 10.24
C VAL A 52 14.11 -2.20 9.03
N LYS A 53 12.81 -1.90 8.91
CA LYS A 53 11.93 -2.47 7.87
C LYS A 53 11.74 -1.50 6.71
N ARG A 54 11.81 -2.05 5.49
CA ARG A 54 11.54 -1.32 4.25
C ARG A 54 10.09 -0.84 4.19
N PRO A 55 9.83 0.37 3.67
CA PRO A 55 8.47 0.88 3.51
C PRO A 55 7.67 0.00 2.54
N ARG A 56 6.40 -0.24 2.86
CA ARG A 56 5.45 -0.97 2.00
C ARG A 56 4.08 -0.30 1.97
N PHE A 57 3.35 -0.53 0.88
CA PHE A 57 1.98 -0.05 0.70
C PHE A 57 1.86 1.46 0.96
N LEU A 58 0.97 1.88 1.87
CA LEU A 58 0.78 3.28 2.24
C LEU A 58 2.07 3.99 2.70
N GLN A 59 3.01 3.27 3.33
CA GLN A 59 4.29 3.86 3.76
C GLN A 59 5.13 4.40 2.60
N LEU A 60 4.96 3.85 1.38
CA LEU A 60 5.66 4.33 0.18
C LEU A 60 5.23 5.75 -0.22
N TYR A 61 4.06 6.20 0.24
CA TYR A 61 3.57 7.56 0.02
C TYR A 61 3.99 8.55 1.12
N LEU A 62 4.47 8.04 2.26
CA LEU A 62 4.71 8.84 3.47
C LEU A 62 6.20 9.01 3.79
N PHE A 63 7.04 8.02 3.46
CA PHE A 63 8.44 8.00 3.85
C PHE A 63 9.38 8.11 2.65
N ASN A 64 10.43 8.93 2.81
CA ASN A 64 11.54 9.07 1.86
C ASN A 64 11.06 9.31 0.41
N LEU A 65 10.39 10.45 0.20
CA LEU A 65 9.78 10.86 -1.06
C LEU A 65 10.79 11.06 -2.20
N GLU A 66 12.04 11.36 -1.85
CA GLU A 66 13.15 11.50 -2.79
C GLU A 66 13.52 10.15 -3.43
N ASN A 67 13.38 9.05 -2.68
CA ASN A 67 13.72 7.71 -3.13
C ASN A 67 12.48 6.84 -3.42
N GLU A 68 11.29 7.43 -3.53
CA GLU A 68 10.02 6.70 -3.67
C GLU A 68 10.04 5.74 -4.88
N VAL A 69 10.50 6.20 -6.05
CA VAL A 69 10.59 5.38 -7.28
C VAL A 69 11.48 4.15 -7.04
N SER A 70 12.68 4.36 -6.51
CA SER A 70 13.62 3.28 -6.18
C SER A 70 13.04 2.30 -5.15
N ASN A 71 12.38 2.84 -4.11
CA ASN A 71 11.71 2.03 -3.09
C ASN A 71 10.58 1.17 -3.66
N ARG A 72 9.79 1.70 -4.60
CA ARG A 72 8.74 0.97 -5.30
C ARG A 72 9.30 -0.18 -6.14
N PHE A 73 10.39 0.06 -6.86
CA PHE A 73 11.06 -0.99 -7.65
C PHE A 73 11.68 -2.09 -6.79
N ARG A 74 12.13 -1.77 -5.58
CA ARG A 74 12.71 -2.76 -4.64
C ARG A 74 11.70 -3.77 -4.11
N VAL A 75 10.40 -3.57 -4.33
CA VAL A 75 9.33 -4.53 -3.97
C VAL A 75 9.26 -5.68 -4.97
N PHE A 76 9.72 -5.48 -6.21
CA PHE A 76 9.66 -6.48 -7.26
C PHE A 76 10.99 -7.24 -7.38
N ASP A 77 10.89 -8.56 -7.59
CA ASP A 77 12.04 -9.37 -7.96
C ASP A 77 12.60 -8.95 -9.32
N SER A 78 13.89 -9.18 -9.53
CA SER A 78 14.65 -8.78 -10.72
C SER A 78 13.96 -9.07 -12.07
N PRO A 79 13.24 -10.19 -12.29
CA PRO A 79 12.56 -10.44 -13.57
C PRO A 79 11.37 -9.49 -13.81
N ARG A 80 10.54 -9.24 -12.79
CA ARG A 80 9.39 -8.32 -12.91
C ARG A 80 9.83 -6.87 -13.03
N LYS A 81 10.94 -6.52 -12.37
CA LYS A 81 11.55 -5.19 -12.49
C LYS A 81 11.93 -4.84 -13.94
N ARG A 82 12.35 -5.82 -14.75
CA ARG A 82 12.75 -5.61 -16.15
C ARG A 82 11.59 -5.33 -17.11
N ILE A 83 10.35 -5.62 -16.70
CA ILE A 83 9.14 -5.45 -17.54
C ILE A 83 8.49 -4.08 -17.28
N LEU A 84 8.74 -3.49 -16.11
CA LEU A 84 8.15 -2.23 -15.69
C LEU A 84 8.98 -1.05 -16.23
N ASP A 85 8.32 -0.18 -16.98
CA ASP A 85 8.84 1.09 -17.47
C ASP A 85 8.95 2.12 -16.33
N GLU A 86 10.17 2.61 -16.08
CA GLU A 86 10.47 3.61 -15.05
C GLU A 86 9.82 4.97 -15.31
N GLY A 87 9.69 5.39 -16.57
CA GLY A 87 9.00 6.62 -16.94
C GLY A 87 7.53 6.59 -16.55
N ILE A 88 6.85 5.45 -16.72
CA ILE A 88 5.48 5.26 -16.25
C ILE A 88 5.42 5.33 -14.71
N VAL A 89 6.36 4.70 -14.00
CA VAL A 89 6.41 4.77 -12.53
C VAL A 89 6.62 6.21 -12.05
N MET A 90 7.56 6.94 -12.64
CA MET A 90 7.82 8.35 -12.31
C MET A 90 6.59 9.22 -12.56
N PHE A 91 5.92 9.04 -13.69
CA PHE A 91 4.68 9.74 -14.02
C PHE A 91 3.59 9.46 -12.97
N LEU A 92 3.35 8.19 -12.64
CA LEU A 92 2.34 7.79 -11.66
C LEU A 92 2.66 8.32 -10.26
N VAL A 93 3.92 8.30 -9.84
CA VAL A 93 4.35 8.89 -8.55
C VAL A 93 4.03 10.37 -8.51
N ALA A 94 4.43 11.13 -9.54
CA ALA A 94 4.16 12.57 -9.60
C ALA A 94 2.65 12.86 -9.65
N PHE A 95 1.92 12.14 -10.48
CA PHE A 95 0.47 12.29 -10.65
C PHE A 95 -0.28 12.01 -9.35
N LEU A 96 -0.01 10.88 -8.69
CA LEU A 96 -0.68 10.51 -7.45
C LEU A 96 -0.29 11.45 -6.30
N ARG A 97 0.97 11.90 -6.24
CA ARG A 97 1.39 12.87 -5.22
C ARG A 97 0.66 14.21 -5.35
N ALA A 98 0.43 14.66 -6.59
CA ALA A 98 -0.29 15.91 -6.84
C ALA A 98 -1.80 15.78 -6.58
N ASN A 99 -2.40 14.64 -6.96
CA ASN A 99 -3.86 14.52 -7.08
C ASN A 99 -4.53 13.61 -6.02
N ASN A 100 -3.79 12.74 -5.33
CA ASN A 100 -4.39 11.79 -4.39
C ASN A 100 -4.60 12.44 -3.00
N GLU A 101 -5.86 12.76 -2.68
CA GLU A 101 -6.22 13.39 -1.41
C GLU A 101 -5.94 12.49 -0.20
N TYR A 102 -6.10 11.18 -0.32
CA TYR A 102 -5.77 10.25 0.77
C TYR A 102 -4.27 10.29 1.10
N ALA A 103 -3.40 10.26 0.08
CA ALA A 103 -1.96 10.38 0.28
C ALA A 103 -1.61 11.69 0.99
N ARG A 104 -2.28 12.79 0.62
CA ARG A 104 -2.11 14.11 1.27
C ARG A 104 -2.56 14.08 2.73
N THR A 105 -3.76 13.56 3.01
CA THR A 105 -4.33 13.46 4.37
C THR A 105 -3.45 12.62 5.28
N PHE A 106 -3.00 11.44 4.82
CA PHE A 106 -2.11 10.59 5.61
C PHE A 106 -0.74 11.23 5.85
N LYS A 107 -0.24 12.03 4.90
CA LYS A 107 1.02 12.76 5.08
C LYS A 107 0.89 13.84 6.16
N ILE A 108 -0.17 14.65 6.11
CA ILE A 108 -0.45 15.67 7.14
C ILE A 108 -0.55 15.01 8.52
N ALA A 109 -1.25 13.87 8.61
CA ALA A 109 -1.38 13.11 9.84
C ALA A 109 -0.04 12.64 10.42
N LYS A 110 0.84 12.13 9.55
CA LYS A 110 2.19 11.72 9.91
C LYS A 110 3.01 12.91 10.39
N ASP A 111 2.96 14.04 9.67
CA ASP A 111 3.77 15.21 10.01
C ASP A 111 3.33 15.80 11.36
N LEU A 112 2.03 15.81 11.64
CA LEU A 112 1.49 16.17 12.96
C LEU A 112 1.94 15.18 14.05
N ALA A 113 1.95 13.87 13.76
CA ALA A 113 2.41 12.86 14.72
C ALA A 113 3.90 13.04 15.07
N ASP A 114 4.73 13.38 14.08
CA ASP A 114 6.14 13.69 14.29
C ASP A 114 6.34 14.95 15.15
N GLU A 115 5.58 16.03 14.86
CA GLU A 115 5.60 17.26 15.67
C GLU A 115 5.19 17.02 17.13
N MET A 116 4.22 16.13 17.34
CA MET A 116 3.73 15.74 18.67
C MET A 116 4.58 14.66 19.35
N ASN A 117 5.65 14.18 18.69
CA ASN A 117 6.53 13.11 19.16
C ASN A 117 5.78 11.80 19.50
N ILE A 118 4.79 11.44 18.68
CA ILE A 118 3.99 10.22 18.84
C ILE A 118 4.74 9.03 18.25
N ALA A 119 5.20 8.12 19.11
CA ALA A 119 6.05 7.00 18.71
C ALA A 119 5.35 5.96 17.82
N SER A 120 4.02 5.85 17.89
CA SER A 120 3.25 4.85 17.14
C SER A 120 1.82 5.29 16.92
N TYR A 121 1.32 5.09 15.70
CA TYR A 121 -0.08 5.30 15.33
C TYR A 121 -0.48 4.34 14.21
N PHE A 122 -1.79 4.08 14.09
CA PHE A 122 -2.37 3.22 13.06
C PHE A 122 -3.58 3.92 12.42
N VAL A 123 -3.87 3.56 11.17
CA VAL A 123 -5.12 3.97 10.51
C VAL A 123 -6.10 2.84 10.66
N ARG A 124 -7.32 3.16 11.11
CA ARG A 124 -8.46 2.26 10.95
C ARG A 124 -9.38 2.85 9.89
N LEU A 125 -9.68 2.04 8.87
CA LEU A 125 -10.83 2.29 8.01
C LEU A 125 -12.07 1.90 8.83
N LEU A 126 -12.86 2.89 9.19
CA LEU A 126 -14.16 2.67 9.81
C LEU A 126 -15.17 2.57 8.67
N THR A 127 -15.74 1.39 8.47
CA THR A 127 -16.81 1.21 7.48
C THR A 127 -18.11 1.76 8.10
N ILE A 128 -18.46 3.00 7.79
CA ILE A 128 -19.74 3.60 8.18
C ILE A 128 -20.68 3.48 6.97
N PHE A 129 -21.64 2.56 7.04
CA PHE A 129 -22.72 2.50 6.06
C PHE A 129 -23.84 3.49 6.46
N PRO A 130 -24.42 4.28 5.53
CA PRO A 130 -23.93 4.68 4.22
C PRO A 130 -23.62 6.19 4.16
N ILE A 131 -22.68 6.58 3.30
CA ILE A 131 -22.38 7.94 2.80
C ILE A 131 -21.19 8.64 3.50
N ILE A 132 -20.13 8.75 2.70
CA ILE A 132 -18.84 9.46 2.85
C ILE A 132 -17.82 8.75 3.77
N ASP A 133 -16.79 8.20 3.13
CA ASP A 133 -15.56 7.72 3.76
C ASP A 133 -14.90 8.84 4.58
N MET A 134 -15.24 8.95 5.86
CA MET A 134 -14.55 9.84 6.79
C MET A 134 -13.51 9.02 7.56
N ILE A 135 -12.25 9.14 7.17
CA ILE A 135 -11.12 8.53 7.84
C ILE A 135 -10.85 9.30 9.15
N TYR A 136 -11.14 8.69 10.30
CA TYR A 136 -10.73 9.21 11.60
C TYR A 136 -9.34 8.66 11.97
N LEU A 137 -8.39 9.55 12.21
CA LEU A 137 -7.12 9.20 12.84
C LEU A 137 -7.31 9.21 14.36
N ARG A 138 -7.17 8.04 14.98
CA ARG A 138 -7.13 7.93 16.44
C ARG A 138 -5.68 7.83 16.88
N LEU A 139 -5.21 8.85 17.59
CA LEU A 139 -3.92 8.87 18.25
C LEU A 139 -4.12 8.25 19.64
N ASP A 140 -3.63 7.02 19.83
CA ASP A 140 -3.56 6.43 21.17
C ASP A 140 -2.21 6.85 21.79
N ARG A 141 -2.25 7.41 23.01
CA ARG A 141 -1.06 7.83 23.78
C ARG A 141 -0.25 6.65 24.30
#